data_AF-A9B900-F1
#
_entry.id   AF-A9B900-F1
#
_cell.length_a   1.000
_cell.length_b   1.000
_cell.length_c   1.000
_cell.angle_alpha   90.00
_cell.angle_beta   90.00
_cell.angle_gamma   90.00
#
_symmetry.space_group_name_H-M   'P 1'
#
loop_
_entity.id
_entity.type
_entity.pdbx_description
1 polymer ?
#
loop_
_entity_poly.entity_id
_entity_poly.type
_entity_poly.pdbx_seq_one_letter_code
_entity_poly.pdbx_strand_id
1 'polypeptide(L)'
;MVVADIAGLVAGVMSMAAGEYVSVSSQADTERADIDRERMELAVDAHAERAELAAIYGRRGLDASLAKQVAEQLMLKDALAAHARDELGISETMRARPIQAALASAAAFAVGAILPLMTAVLAVDSYLTVLVTGTSLIVGAMRVAFWGALAMALTAGVGAIFETPV
;
A
#
# COMPACT_ATOMS: atom_id res chain seq x y z
N MET A 1 22.37 16.29 -22.87
CA MET A 1 21.92 16.27 -21.46
C MET A 1 20.42 16.49 -21.38
N VAL A 2 19.90 17.69 -21.65
CA VAL A 2 18.47 18.03 -21.45
C VAL A 2 17.45 17.01 -21.99
N VAL A 3 17.61 16.49 -23.22
CA VAL A 3 16.68 15.48 -23.77
C VAL A 3 16.71 14.17 -22.99
N ALA A 4 17.90 13.73 -22.55
CA ALA A 4 18.06 12.53 -21.72
C ALA A 4 17.49 12.75 -20.32
N ASP A 5 17.63 13.96 -19.77
CA ASP A 5 17.08 14.30 -18.45
C ASP A 5 15.54 14.31 -18.46
N ILE A 6 14.94 14.87 -19.52
CA ILE A 6 13.49 14.84 -19.74
C ILE A 6 13.00 13.41 -19.97
N ALA A 7 13.72 12.63 -20.79
CA ALA A 7 13.37 11.23 -21.03
C ALA A 7 13.43 10.40 -19.74
N GLY A 8 14.45 10.61 -18.90
CA GLY A 8 14.61 9.97 -17.60
C GLY A 8 13.51 10.36 -16.62
N LEU A 9 13.13 11.65 -16.58
CA LEU A 9 11.98 12.12 -15.79
C LEU A 9 10.69 11.41 -16.21
N VAL A 10 10.37 11.41 -17.50
CA VAL A 10 9.14 10.80 -18.03
C VAL A 10 9.13 9.30 -17.73
N ALA A 11 10.24 8.60 -17.97
CA ALA A 11 10.37 7.18 -17.66
C ALA A 11 10.16 6.90 -16.16
N GLY A 12 10.75 7.72 -15.28
CA GLY A 12 10.60 7.58 -13.83
C GLY A 12 9.17 7.84 -13.35
N VAL A 13 8.53 8.90 -13.83
CA VAL A 13 7.12 9.22 -13.52
C VAL A 13 6.21 8.09 -13.96
N MET A 14 6.38 7.59 -15.20
CA MET A 14 5.55 6.51 -15.73
C MET A 14 5.77 5.20 -14.97
N SER A 15 7.01 4.87 -14.62
CA SER A 15 7.32 3.68 -13.82
C SER A 15 6.70 3.74 -12.43
N MET A 16 6.76 4.89 -11.76
CA MET A 16 6.15 5.09 -10.44
C MET A 16 4.62 5.01 -10.52
N ALA A 17 4.01 5.68 -11.49
CA ALA A 17 2.57 5.65 -11.70
C ALA A 17 2.08 4.22 -11.98
N ALA A 18 2.75 3.50 -12.88
CA ALA A 18 2.37 2.14 -13.25
C ALA A 18 2.56 1.16 -12.08
N GLY A 19 3.68 1.25 -11.37
CA GLY A 19 3.95 0.39 -10.20
C GLY A 19 2.91 0.57 -9.09
N GLU A 20 2.61 1.82 -8.75
CA GLU A 20 1.60 2.15 -7.74
C GLU A 20 0.19 1.73 -8.18
N TYR A 21 -0.17 1.98 -9.44
CA TYR A 21 -1.46 1.56 -10.00
C TYR A 21 -1.64 0.04 -9.88
N VAL A 22 -0.65 -0.73 -10.32
CA VAL A 22 -0.71 -2.20 -10.27
C VAL A 22 -0.82 -2.67 -8.82
N SER A 23 0.01 -2.14 -7.92
CA SER A 23 0.00 -2.54 -6.51
C SER A 23 -1.36 -2.27 -5.84
N VAL A 24 -1.90 -1.06 -6.00
CA VAL A 24 -3.17 -0.68 -5.37
C VAL A 24 -4.36 -1.33 -6.09
N SER A 25 -4.25 -1.61 -7.40
CA SER A 25 -5.27 -2.38 -8.13
C SER A 25 -5.36 -3.81 -7.61
N SER A 26 -4.22 -4.48 -7.38
CA SER A 26 -4.22 -5.81 -6.78
C SER A 26 -4.84 -5.80 -5.39
N GLN A 27 -4.57 -4.77 -4.57
CA GLN A 27 -5.24 -4.60 -3.28
C GLN A 27 -6.76 -4.43 -3.45
N ALA A 28 -7.20 -3.61 -4.40
CA ALA A 28 -8.62 -3.41 -4.68
C ALA A 28 -9.32 -4.71 -5.13
N ASP A 29 -8.62 -5.55 -5.90
CA ASP A 29 -9.13 -6.86 -6.31
C ASP A 29 -9.26 -7.82 -5.11
N THR A 30 -8.28 -7.81 -4.19
CA THR A 30 -8.37 -8.57 -2.92
C THR A 30 -9.54 -8.09 -2.06
N GLU A 31 -9.67 -6.78 -1.82
CA GLU A 31 -10.78 -6.20 -1.05
C GLU A 31 -12.14 -6.60 -1.64
N ARG A 32 -12.24 -6.62 -2.98
CA ARG A 32 -13.46 -7.01 -3.67
C ARG A 32 -13.77 -8.50 -3.52
N ALA A 33 -12.75 -9.35 -3.63
CA ALA A 33 -12.90 -10.78 -3.42
C ALA A 33 -13.33 -11.11 -1.98
N ASP A 34 -12.80 -10.38 -0.98
CA ASP A 34 -13.18 -10.57 0.42
C ASP A 34 -14.62 -10.10 0.67
N ILE A 35 -15.05 -8.96 0.10
CA ILE A 35 -16.45 -8.51 0.17
C ILE A 35 -17.41 -9.51 -0.49
N ASP A 36 -17.01 -10.09 -1.63
CA ASP A 36 -17.84 -11.08 -2.32
C ASP A 36 -17.91 -12.40 -1.53
N ARG A 37 -16.84 -12.80 -0.83
CA ARG A 37 -16.84 -13.94 0.10
C ARG A 37 -17.77 -13.69 1.29
N GLU A 38 -17.63 -12.55 1.95
CA GLU A 38 -18.45 -12.13 3.08
C GLU A 38 -19.94 -12.13 2.72
N ARG A 39 -20.27 -11.62 1.52
CA ARG A 39 -21.66 -11.65 1.01
C ARG A 39 -22.18 -13.09 0.90
N MET A 40 -21.34 -14.05 0.52
CA MET A 40 -21.72 -15.45 0.45
C MET A 40 -21.90 -16.05 1.85
N GLU A 41 -21.01 -15.76 2.79
CA GLU A 41 -21.07 -16.23 4.18
C GLU A 41 -22.36 -15.75 4.88
N LEU A 42 -22.67 -14.45 4.76
CA LEU A 42 -23.93 -13.87 5.23
C LEU A 42 -25.18 -14.52 4.61
N ALA A 43 -25.09 -14.98 3.34
CA ALA A 43 -26.19 -15.65 2.67
C ALA A 43 -26.33 -17.13 3.07
N VAL A 44 -25.23 -17.78 3.48
CA VAL A 44 -25.19 -19.18 3.90
C VAL A 44 -25.66 -19.32 5.35
N ASP A 45 -25.11 -18.54 6.29
CA ASP A 45 -25.49 -18.61 7.69
C ASP A 45 -25.35 -17.27 8.43
N ALA A 46 -26.36 -16.41 8.30
CA ALA A 46 -26.44 -15.15 9.03
C ALA A 46 -26.46 -15.31 10.58
N HIS A 47 -26.75 -16.50 11.12
CA HIS A 47 -26.70 -16.71 12.57
C HIS A 47 -25.24 -16.93 13.03
N ALA A 48 -24.46 -17.69 12.27
CA ALA A 48 -23.02 -17.84 12.51
C ALA A 48 -22.32 -16.48 12.42
N GLU A 49 -22.58 -15.70 11.37
CA GLU A 49 -21.99 -14.37 11.19
C GLU A 49 -22.31 -13.40 12.33
N ARG A 50 -23.54 -13.46 12.86
CA ARG A 50 -23.88 -12.67 14.06
C ARG A 50 -23.05 -13.05 15.28
N ALA A 51 -22.77 -14.34 15.45
CA ALA A 51 -21.95 -14.82 16.56
C ALA A 51 -20.48 -14.42 16.38
N GLU A 52 -19.98 -14.44 15.14
CA GLU A 52 -18.66 -13.94 14.76
C GLU A 52 -18.50 -12.46 15.08
N LEU A 53 -19.41 -11.61 14.61
CA LEU A 53 -19.36 -10.16 14.86
C LEU A 53 -19.47 -9.86 16.37
N ALA A 54 -20.33 -10.58 17.10
CA ALA A 54 -20.40 -10.46 18.56
C ALA A 54 -19.07 -10.87 19.23
N ALA A 55 -18.39 -11.90 18.72
CA ALA A 55 -17.08 -12.32 19.22
C ALA A 55 -15.99 -11.26 18.95
N ILE A 56 -16.00 -10.61 17.78
CA ILE A 56 -15.11 -9.48 17.45
C ILE A 56 -15.27 -8.36 18.48
N TYR A 57 -16.51 -7.97 18.76
CA TYR A 57 -16.83 -6.93 19.73
C TYR A 57 -16.51 -7.34 21.18
N GLY A 58 -16.69 -8.62 21.53
CA GLY A 58 -16.25 -9.18 22.81
C GLY A 58 -14.73 -9.11 23.00
N ARG A 59 -13.95 -9.45 21.97
CA ARG A 59 -12.48 -9.30 21.98
C ARG A 59 -12.03 -7.85 22.12
N ARG A 60 -12.84 -6.89 21.66
CA ARG A 60 -12.62 -5.45 21.82
C ARG A 60 -13.01 -4.92 23.22
N GLY A 61 -13.55 -5.76 24.09
CA GLY A 61 -13.80 -5.45 25.50
C GLY A 61 -15.26 -5.27 25.90
N LEU A 62 -16.22 -5.55 25.01
CA LEU A 62 -17.63 -5.54 25.36
C LEU A 62 -18.00 -6.82 26.14
N ASP A 63 -18.90 -6.72 27.10
CA ASP A 63 -19.46 -7.91 27.73
C ASP A 63 -20.31 -8.70 26.71
N ALA A 64 -20.48 -10.00 26.95
CA ALA A 64 -21.16 -10.89 26.00
C ALA A 64 -22.59 -10.46 25.66
N SER A 65 -23.32 -9.88 26.62
CA SER A 65 -24.71 -9.47 26.41
C SER A 65 -24.80 -8.21 25.54
N LEU A 66 -23.88 -7.26 25.74
CA LEU A 66 -23.79 -6.04 24.95
C LEU A 66 -23.21 -6.31 23.55
N ALA A 67 -22.18 -7.15 23.45
CA ALA A 67 -21.58 -7.51 22.16
C ALA A 67 -22.60 -8.16 21.22
N LYS A 68 -23.47 -9.03 21.75
CA LYS A 68 -24.57 -9.63 20.99
C LYS A 68 -25.58 -8.58 20.51
N GLN A 69 -25.96 -7.64 21.38
CA GLN A 69 -26.88 -6.55 21.02
C GLN A 69 -26.29 -5.62 19.95
N VAL A 70 -25.00 -5.29 20.06
CA VAL A 70 -24.29 -4.47 19.06
C VAL A 70 -24.26 -5.18 17.71
N ALA A 71 -23.84 -6.46 17.69
CA ALA A 71 -23.82 -7.24 16.45
C ALA A 71 -25.21 -7.32 15.79
N GLU A 72 -26.26 -7.59 16.58
CA GLU A 72 -27.63 -7.65 16.09
C GLU A 72 -28.10 -6.30 15.49
N GLN A 73 -27.88 -5.19 16.19
CA GLN A 73 -28.30 -3.87 15.72
C GLN A 73 -27.52 -3.42 14.47
N LEU A 74 -26.21 -3.70 14.41
CA LEU A 74 -25.40 -3.36 13.24
C LEU A 74 -25.78 -4.20 12.02
N MET A 75 -25.99 -5.50 12.18
CA MET A 75 -26.44 -6.37 11.09
C MET A 75 -27.84 -6.03 10.59
N LEU A 76 -28.74 -5.58 11.47
CA LEU A 76 -30.08 -5.11 11.08
C LEU A 76 -30.02 -3.86 10.19
N LYS A 77 -29.02 -2.99 10.40
CA LYS A 77 -28.84 -1.79 9.58
C LYS A 77 -28.17 -2.14 8.25
N ASP A 78 -27.03 -2.81 8.31
CA ASP A 78 -26.25 -3.23 7.14
C ASP A 78 -25.20 -4.27 7.57
N ALA A 79 -25.53 -5.56 7.43
CA ALA A 79 -24.63 -6.64 7.81
C ALA A 79 -23.33 -6.64 7.01
N LEU A 80 -23.40 -6.46 5.69
CA LEU A 80 -22.21 -6.47 4.83
C LEU A 80 -21.29 -5.30 5.16
N ALA A 81 -21.83 -4.10 5.39
CA ALA A 81 -21.00 -2.96 5.77
C ALA A 81 -20.42 -3.11 7.20
N ALA A 82 -21.15 -3.75 8.12
CA ALA A 82 -20.66 -4.03 9.46
C ALA A 82 -19.46 -4.98 9.43
N HIS A 83 -19.59 -6.13 8.76
CA HIS A 83 -18.48 -7.08 8.62
C HIS A 83 -17.33 -6.51 7.78
N ALA A 84 -17.62 -5.85 6.65
CA ALA A 84 -16.56 -5.22 5.85
C ALA A 84 -15.72 -4.22 6.66
N ARG A 85 -16.34 -3.46 7.57
CA ARG A 85 -15.63 -2.51 8.43
C ARG A 85 -14.95 -3.17 9.62
N ASP A 86 -15.67 -3.99 10.36
CA ASP A 86 -15.26 -4.47 11.68
C ASP A 86 -14.44 -5.76 11.63
N GLU A 87 -14.62 -6.56 10.58
CA GLU A 87 -13.89 -7.80 10.35
C GLU A 87 -12.79 -7.59 9.31
N LEU A 88 -13.15 -7.13 8.10
CA LEU A 88 -12.19 -6.96 7.00
C LEU A 88 -11.36 -5.67 7.09
N GLY A 89 -11.75 -4.71 7.93
CA GLY A 89 -11.09 -3.41 8.04
C GLY A 89 -11.29 -2.47 6.84
N ILE A 90 -12.17 -2.83 5.91
CA ILE A 90 -12.49 -2.09 4.69
C ILE A 90 -13.47 -0.97 5.05
N SER A 91 -12.97 0.25 5.17
CA SER A 91 -13.75 1.47 5.41
C SER A 91 -13.55 2.47 4.27
N GLU A 92 -14.50 3.38 4.01
CA GLU A 92 -14.39 4.35 2.90
C GLU A 92 -13.08 5.14 2.88
N THR A 93 -12.53 5.47 4.05
CA THR A 93 -11.26 6.18 4.18
C THR A 93 -10.04 5.33 3.85
N MET A 94 -10.14 4.01 3.98
CA MET A 94 -9.03 3.06 3.79
C MET A 94 -9.14 2.24 2.50
N ARG A 95 -10.20 2.42 1.70
CA ARG A 95 -10.35 1.68 0.43
C ARG A 95 -9.20 1.95 -0.52
N ALA A 96 -8.79 0.92 -1.24
CA ALA A 96 -7.82 1.03 -2.31
C ALA A 96 -8.32 1.97 -3.45
N ARG A 97 -7.53 2.99 -3.79
CA ARG A 97 -7.84 3.98 -4.86
C ARG A 97 -6.72 4.05 -5.90
N PRO A 98 -6.65 3.10 -6.86
CA PRO A 98 -5.47 2.91 -7.72
C PRO A 98 -5.08 4.13 -8.55
N ILE A 99 -6.06 4.80 -9.17
CA ILE A 99 -5.80 5.98 -10.01
C ILE A 99 -5.28 7.14 -9.17
N GLN A 100 -5.86 7.37 -7.99
CA GLN A 100 -5.43 8.45 -7.12
C GLN A 100 -4.01 8.20 -6.60
N ALA A 101 -3.71 6.98 -6.17
CA ALA A 101 -2.38 6.60 -5.71
C ALA A 101 -1.34 6.79 -6.83
N ALA A 102 -1.62 6.27 -8.03
CA ALA A 102 -0.74 6.42 -9.19
C ALA A 102 -0.45 7.89 -9.54
N LEU A 103 -1.48 8.74 -9.57
CA LEU A 103 -1.31 10.17 -9.85
C LEU A 103 -0.56 10.90 -8.74
N ALA A 104 -0.82 10.55 -7.48
CA ALA A 104 -0.10 11.12 -6.34
C ALA A 104 1.38 10.75 -6.38
N SER A 105 1.71 9.48 -6.64
CA SER A 105 3.08 8.99 -6.78
C SER A 105 3.79 9.62 -8.00
N ALA A 106 3.09 9.73 -9.13
CA ALA A 106 3.59 10.43 -10.32
C ALA A 106 3.94 11.89 -10.03
N ALA A 107 3.03 12.62 -9.38
CA ALA A 107 3.23 14.02 -9.03
C ALA A 107 4.36 14.20 -8.00
N ALA A 108 4.41 13.35 -6.97
CA ALA A 108 5.46 13.38 -5.97
C ALA A 108 6.85 13.13 -6.58
N PHE A 109 6.96 12.16 -7.49
CA PHE A 109 8.19 11.89 -8.22
C PHE A 109 8.59 13.08 -9.11
N ALA A 110 7.63 13.64 -9.87
CA ALA A 110 7.90 14.78 -10.74
C ALA A 110 8.40 16.00 -9.95
N VAL A 111 7.78 16.29 -8.80
CA VAL A 111 8.20 17.37 -7.89
C VAL A 111 9.58 17.06 -7.29
N GLY A 112 9.80 15.83 -6.82
CA GLY A 112 11.10 15.40 -6.26
C GLY A 112 12.25 15.47 -7.27
N ALA A 113 11.95 15.30 -8.56
CA ALA A 113 12.93 15.38 -9.63
C ALA A 113 13.34 16.82 -10.02
N ILE A 114 12.61 17.86 -9.56
CA ILE A 114 12.92 19.26 -9.88
C ILE A 114 14.34 19.63 -9.44
N LEU A 115 14.75 19.26 -8.23
CA LEU A 115 16.07 19.61 -7.70
C LEU A 115 17.20 18.93 -8.49
N PRO A 116 17.19 17.59 -8.73
CA PRO A 116 18.13 16.94 -9.64
C PRO A 116 18.17 17.57 -11.04
N LEU A 117 17.02 17.85 -11.65
CA LEU A 117 16.94 18.51 -12.96
C LEU A 117 17.60 19.89 -12.94
N MET A 118 17.37 20.66 -11.88
CA MET A 118 17.99 21.97 -11.74
C MET A 118 19.51 21.88 -11.57
N THR A 119 20.00 20.91 -10.81
CA THR A 119 21.45 20.68 -10.69
C THR A 119 22.07 20.26 -12.02
N ALA A 120 21.39 19.42 -12.80
CA ALA A 120 21.88 18.97 -14.11
C ALA A 120 21.96 20.11 -15.13
N VAL A 121 21.00 21.05 -15.11
CA VAL A 121 20.99 22.22 -16.01
C VAL A 121 22.02 23.28 -15.62
N LEU A 122 22.28 23.46 -14.31
CA LEU A 122 23.19 24.50 -13.81
C LEU A 122 24.66 24.06 -13.72
N ALA A 123 24.97 22.77 -13.87
CA ALA A 123 26.34 22.27 -13.85
C ALA A 123 27.09 22.61 -15.15
N VAL A 124 27.98 23.62 -15.10
CA VAL A 124 28.68 24.19 -16.27
C VAL A 124 30.05 23.51 -16.58
N ASP A 125 30.55 22.59 -15.74
CA ASP A 125 31.86 21.96 -15.94
C ASP A 125 31.79 20.49 -16.40
N SER A 126 32.18 20.23 -17.65
CA SER A 126 32.11 18.93 -18.34
C SER A 126 32.73 17.76 -17.55
N TYR A 127 33.81 18.01 -16.81
CA TYR A 127 34.50 16.99 -16.01
C TYR A 127 33.82 16.71 -14.67
N LEU A 128 33.22 17.73 -14.04
CA LEU A 128 32.47 17.57 -12.80
C LEU A 128 31.16 16.82 -13.05
N THR A 129 30.49 17.06 -14.17
CA THR A 129 29.23 16.37 -14.51
C THR A 129 29.41 14.87 -14.67
N VAL A 130 30.47 14.41 -15.37
CA VAL A 130 30.74 12.97 -15.53
C VAL A 130 31.09 12.32 -14.19
N LEU A 131 31.94 12.97 -13.39
CA LEU A 131 32.37 12.44 -12.10
C LEU A 131 31.22 12.40 -11.09
N VAL A 132 30.43 13.48 -10.99
CA VAL A 132 29.28 13.59 -10.08
C VAL A 132 28.15 12.66 -10.51
N THR A 133 27.83 12.57 -11.80
CA THR A 133 26.77 11.67 -12.29
C THR A 133 27.17 10.21 -12.05
N GLY A 134 28.40 9.84 -12.41
CA GLY A 134 28.91 8.47 -12.21
C GLY A 134 28.96 8.08 -10.74
N THR A 135 29.51 8.95 -9.88
CA THR A 135 29.55 8.68 -8.44
C THR A 135 28.16 8.67 -7.80
N SER A 136 27.25 9.57 -8.20
CA SER A 136 25.87 9.59 -7.67
C SER A 136 25.08 8.35 -8.06
N LEU A 137 25.27 7.85 -9.29
CA LEU A 137 24.67 6.58 -9.73
C LEU A 137 25.18 5.40 -8.91
N ILE A 138 26.51 5.31 -8.73
CA ILE A 138 27.12 4.20 -7.99
C ILE A 138 26.74 4.27 -6.51
N VAL A 139 26.84 5.44 -5.88
CA VAL A 139 26.47 5.64 -4.47
C VAL A 139 24.98 5.46 -4.27
N GLY A 140 24.14 5.97 -5.17
CA GLY A 140 22.69 5.79 -5.14
C GLY A 140 22.30 4.32 -5.26
N ALA A 141 22.85 3.61 -6.25
CA ALA A 141 22.61 2.18 -6.46
C ALA A 141 23.10 1.35 -5.27
N MET A 142 24.32 1.62 -4.76
CA MET A 142 24.84 0.94 -3.56
C MET A 142 23.96 1.20 -2.34
N ARG A 143 23.51 2.44 -2.13
CA ARG A 143 22.64 2.78 -1.00
C ARG A 143 21.31 2.03 -1.08
N VAL A 144 20.66 2.03 -2.24
CA VAL A 144 19.39 1.32 -2.45
C VAL A 144 19.59 -0.19 -2.30
N ALA A 145 20.63 -0.76 -2.90
CA ALA A 145 20.94 -2.18 -2.80
C ALA A 145 21.26 -2.61 -1.37
N PHE A 146 22.09 -1.82 -0.66
CA PHE A 146 22.48 -2.11 0.73
C PHE A 146 21.28 -2.06 1.66
N TRP A 147 20.51 -0.95 1.67
CA TRP A 147 19.35 -0.83 2.56
C TRP A 147 18.22 -1.78 2.17
N GLY A 148 18.04 -2.04 0.87
CA GLY A 148 17.08 -3.04 0.39
C GLY A 148 17.44 -4.45 0.85
N ALA A 149 18.70 -4.88 0.65
CA ALA A 149 19.17 -6.18 1.10
C ALA A 149 19.12 -6.32 2.63
N LEU A 150 19.51 -5.28 3.36
CA LEU A 150 19.44 -5.26 4.82
C LEU A 150 18.00 -5.38 5.32
N ALA A 151 17.06 -4.63 4.72
CA ALA A 151 15.64 -4.75 5.05
C ALA A 151 15.11 -6.15 4.77
N MET A 152 15.40 -6.73 3.60
CA MET A 152 15.00 -8.11 3.27
C MET A 152 15.58 -9.13 4.25
N ALA A 153 16.85 -9.01 4.62
CA ALA A 153 17.51 -9.91 5.58
C ALA A 153 16.91 -9.81 6.98
N LEU A 154 16.59 -8.60 7.45
CA LEU A 154 15.92 -8.38 8.73
C LEU A 154 14.50 -8.98 8.72
N THR A 155 13.73 -8.73 7.66
CA THR A 155 12.39 -9.30 7.51
C THR A 155 12.42 -10.83 7.47
N ALA A 156 13.34 -11.43 6.72
CA ALA A 156 13.53 -12.88 6.68
C ALA A 156 13.97 -13.45 8.03
N GLY A 157 14.86 -12.76 8.75
CA GLY A 157 15.30 -13.17 10.08
C GLY A 157 14.18 -13.13 11.11
N VAL A 158 13.33 -12.09 11.09
CA VAL A 158 12.12 -12.03 11.92
C VAL A 158 11.17 -13.17 11.55
N GLY A 159 10.90 -13.39 10.27
CA GLY A 159 10.04 -14.50 9.82
C GLY A 159 10.53 -15.87 10.27
N ALA A 160 11.83 -16.10 10.24
CA ALA A 160 12.44 -17.35 10.72
C ALA A 160 12.36 -17.54 12.25
N ILE A 161 12.37 -16.44 13.02
CA ILE A 161 12.26 -16.50 14.49
C ILE A 161 10.81 -16.73 14.94
N PHE A 162 9.83 -16.21 14.20
CA PHE A 162 8.43 -16.22 14.60
C PHE A 162 7.55 -17.22 13.81
N GLU A 163 8.15 -18.07 12.97
CA GLU A 163 7.46 -19.07 12.12
C GLU A 163 6.30 -18.48 11.28
N THR A 164 6.35 -17.18 10.98
CA THR A 164 5.36 -16.54 10.10
C THR A 164 5.72 -16.87 8.65
N PRO A 165 4.82 -17.47 7.85
CA PRO A 165 5.10 -17.73 6.46
C PRO A 165 5.30 -16.38 5.74
N VAL A 166 6.47 -16.22 5.12
CA VAL A 166 6.82 -15.09 4.25
C VAL A 166 6.30 -15.36 2.84
#